data_AF-A0A2D3W516-F1
#
_entry.id   AF-A0A2D3W516-F1
#
_cell.length_a   1.000
_cell.length_b   1.000
_cell.length_c   1.000
_cell.angle_alpha   90.00
_cell.angle_beta   90.00
_cell.angle_gamma   90.00
#
_symmetry.space_group_name_H-M   'P 1'
#
loop_
_entity.id
_entity.type
_entity.pdbx_description
1 polymer ?
#
loop_
_entity_poly.entity_id
_entity_poly.type
_entity_poly.pdbx_seq_one_letter_code
_entity_poly.pdbx_strand_id
1 'polypeptide(L)' 'SKEDTIAVGDGANDRSMFAHADLKVAFCAKEILKKEANAIIDVKDMRKLIEFL' A
#
# COMPACT_ATOMS: atom_id res chain seq x y z
N SER A 1 9.98 6.83 11.84
CA SER A 1 9.68 5.56 12.54
C SER A 1 8.77 4.72 11.64
N LYS A 2 8.13 3.65 12.14
CA LYS A 2 7.10 2.93 11.37
C LYS A 2 5.96 3.87 10.94
N GLU A 3 5.64 4.85 11.78
CA GLU A 3 4.64 5.90 11.55
C GLU A 3 4.96 6.75 10.32
N ASP A 4 6.24 7.01 10.04
CA ASP A 4 6.72 7.79 8.87
C ASP A 4 7.02 6.91 7.64
N THR A 5 6.58 5.65 7.64
CA THR A 5 6.90 4.69 6.58
C THR A 5 5.65 4.35 5.78
N ILE A 6 5.78 4.42 4.45
CA ILE A 6 4.75 3.99 3.48
C ILE A 6 5.23 2.71 2.79
N ALA A 7 4.42 1.66 2.80
CA ALA A 7 4.62 0.47 1.99
C ALA A 7 3.57 0.40 0.88
N VAL A 8 4.00 0.23 -0.37
CA VAL A 8 3.14 0.14 -1.55
C VAL A 8 3.37 -1.20 -2.23
N GLY A 9 2.30 -1.92 -2.57
CA GLY A 9 2.40 -3.21 -3.25
C GLY A 9 1.16 -3.54 -4.08
N ASP A 10 1.25 -4.62 -4.85
CA ASP A 10 0.19 -5.11 -5.74
C ASP A 10 -0.16 -6.61 -5.54
N GLY A 11 0.72 -7.36 -4.87
CA GLY A 11 0.63 -8.81 -4.74
C GLY A 11 0.80 -9.36 -3.33
N ALA A 12 0.60 -10.67 -3.19
CA ALA A 12 0.74 -11.36 -1.91
C ALA A 12 2.18 -11.36 -1.35
N ASN A 13 3.17 -11.21 -2.23
CA ASN A 13 4.59 -11.06 -1.88
C ASN A 13 4.87 -9.79 -1.07
N ASP A 14 4.07 -8.73 -1.24
CA ASP A 14 4.29 -7.45 -0.58
C ASP A 14 3.70 -7.40 0.84
N ARG A 15 2.96 -8.43 1.25
CA ARG A 15 2.35 -8.52 2.60
C ARG A 15 3.37 -8.38 3.72
N SER A 16 4.59 -8.88 3.52
CA SER A 16 5.66 -8.77 4.52
C SER A 16 6.07 -7.31 4.75
N MET A 17 5.99 -6.45 3.73
CA MET A 17 6.31 -5.03 3.85
C MET A 17 5.29 -4.29 4.72
N PHE A 18 4.01 -4.69 4.70
CA PHE A 18 2.95 -4.07 5.51
C PHE A 18 3.18 -4.21 7.02
N ALA A 19 3.98 -5.18 7.47
CA ALA A 19 4.35 -5.30 8.88
C ALA A 19 5.24 -4.13 9.35
N HIS A 20 5.95 -3.47 8.43
CA HIS A 20 6.99 -2.48 8.69
C HIS A 20 6.59 -1.04 8.35
N ALA A 21 5.33 -0.81 7.97
CA ALA A 21 4.79 0.51 7.62
C ALA A 21 3.42 0.73 8.29
N ASP A 22 3.13 1.97 8.69
CA ASP A 22 1.80 2.34 9.17
C ASP A 22 0.87 2.66 8.01
N LEU A 23 1.36 3.31 6.95
CA LEU A 23 0.60 3.46 5.71
C LEU A 23 0.90 2.30 4.75
N LYS A 24 -0.15 1.55 4.42
CA LYS A 24 -0.11 0.33 3.62
C LYS A 24 -1.01 0.51 2.41
N VAL A 25 -0.41 0.78 1.26
CA VAL A 25 -1.11 1.09 0.02
C VAL A 25 -1.15 -0.14 -0.89
N ALA A 26 -2.36 -0.59 -1.22
CA ALA A 26 -2.61 -1.53 -2.30
C ALA A 26 -2.81 -0.76 -3.61
N PHE A 27 -1.81 -0.76 -4.50
CA PHE A 27 -1.84 -0.07 -5.79
C PHE A 27 -2.17 -1.06 -6.92
N CYS A 28 -3.33 -0.88 -7.56
CA CYS A 28 -3.87 -1.80 -8.57
C CYS A 28 -3.74 -3.28 -8.16
N ALA A 29 -3.94 -3.55 -6.87
CA ALA A 29 -3.52 -4.79 -6.24
C ALA A 29 -4.55 -5.91 -6.38
N LYS A 30 -4.09 -7.14 -6.11
CA LYS A 30 -4.98 -8.30 -5.94
C LYS A 30 -5.76 -8.18 -4.62
N GLU A 31 -6.96 -8.78 -4.59
CA GLU A 31 -7.85 -8.80 -3.41
C GLU A 31 -7.16 -9.29 -2.13
N ILE A 32 -6.22 -10.23 -2.25
CA ILE A 32 -5.44 -10.72 -1.10
C ILE A 32 -4.66 -9.60 -0.41
N LEU A 33 -4.05 -8.67 -1.16
CA LEU A 33 -3.30 -7.57 -0.57
C LEU A 33 -4.23 -6.42 -0.15
N LYS A 34 -5.30 -6.15 -0.92
CA LYS A 34 -6.30 -5.12 -0.59
C LYS A 34 -6.91 -5.31 0.79
N LYS A 35 -7.16 -6.56 1.21
CA LYS A 35 -7.69 -6.90 2.54
C LYS A 35 -6.77 -6.52 3.70
N GLU A 36 -5.48 -6.29 3.44
CA GLU A 36 -4.47 -5.98 4.46
C GLU A 36 -4.00 -4.53 4.42
N ALA A 37 -4.30 -3.84 3.31
CA ALA A 37 -4.03 -2.43 3.10
C ALA A 37 -5.01 -1.55 3.87
N ASN A 38 -4.58 -0.35 4.25
CA ASN A 38 -5.45 0.70 4.79
C ASN A 38 -5.69 1.83 3.78
N ALA A 39 -5.04 1.79 2.62
CA ALA A 39 -5.32 2.63 1.46
C ALA A 39 -5.33 1.80 0.18
N ILE A 40 -6.26 2.08 -0.72
CA ILE A 40 -6.39 1.37 -2.01
C ILE A 40 -6.40 2.42 -3.13
N ILE A 41 -5.55 2.21 -4.13
CA ILE A 41 -5.49 3.03 -5.34
C ILE A 41 -5.70 2.10 -6.53
N ASP A 42 -6.92 2.05 -7.07
CA ASP A 42 -7.25 1.24 -8.25
C ASP A 42 -7.09 2.00 -9.58
N VAL A 43 -6.89 3.32 -9.52
CA VAL A 43 -6.52 4.13 -10.68
C VAL A 43 -5.05 3.89 -10.97
N LYS A 44 -4.70 3.56 -12.22
CA LYS A 44 -3.32 3.33 -12.67
C LYS A 44 -2.53 4.65 -12.79
N ASP A 45 -2.41 5.36 -11.68
CA ASP A 45 -1.71 6.63 -11.54
C ASP A 45 -0.97 6.68 -10.19
N MET A 46 0.34 6.42 -10.22
CA MET A 46 1.19 6.43 -9.03
C MET A 46 1.29 7.81 -8.35
N ARG A 47 0.98 8.90 -9.05
CA ARG A 47 1.01 10.25 -8.46
C ARG A 47 -0.01 10.41 -7.33
N LYS A 48 -1.03 9.56 -7.30
CA LYS A 48 -1.98 9.47 -6.18
C LYS A 48 -1.32 9.16 -4.84
N LEU A 49 -0.10 8.62 -4.82
CA LEU A 49 0.68 8.45 -3.59
C LEU A 49 1.04 9.78 -2.92
N ILE A 50 1.14 10.88 -3.68
CA ILE A 50 1.46 12.21 -3.14
C ILE A 50 0.36 12.73 -2.20
N GLU A 51 -0.88 12.25 -2.36
CA GLU A 51 -2.01 12.62 -1.48
C GLU A 51 -1.87 12.07 -0.04
N PHE A 52 -0.86 11.23 0.20
CA PHE A 52 -0.56 10.64 1.52
C PHE A 52 0.74 11.16 2.16
N LEU A 53 1.40 12.15 1.54
CA LEU A 53 2.57 12.85 2.08
C LEU A 53 2.14 14.15 2.78
#